data_AF-A0A952VHX0-F1
#
_entry.id   AF-A0A952VHX0-F1
#
_cell.length_a   1.000
_cell.length_b   1.000
_cell.length_c   1.000
_cell.angle_alpha   90.00
_cell.angle_beta   90.00
_cell.angle_gamma   90.00
#
_symmetry.space_group_name_H-M   'P 1'
#
loop_
_entity.id
_entity.type
_entity.pdbx_description
1 polymer ?
#
loop_
_entity_poly.entity_id
_entity_poly.type
_entity_poly.pdbx_seq_one_letter_code
_entity_poly.pdbx_strand_id
1 'polypeptide(L)'
;MMTHCETGDRVVAVVVSSPNATLDDVVYQYPDLTWNHIVLTIDRLTRNGEMQVIAKSPGVYTLSLSERVGDTHMASELAVR
;
A
#
# COMPACT_ATOMS: atom_id res chain seq x y z
N MET A 1 10.56 -10.83 -13.99
CA MET A 1 9.10 -10.84 -13.78
C MET A 1 8.89 -10.54 -12.32
N MET A 2 8.49 -9.30 -11.99
CA MET A 2 8.30 -8.89 -10.60
C MET A 2 6.97 -9.48 -10.13
N THR A 3 7.00 -10.21 -9.03
CA THR A 3 5.79 -10.87 -8.53
C THR A 3 4.88 -9.80 -7.91
N HIS A 4 3.56 -9.98 -8.02
CA HIS A 4 2.61 -9.01 -7.46
C HIS A 4 2.72 -8.84 -5.93
N CYS A 5 3.49 -9.69 -5.24
CA CYS A 5 3.84 -9.51 -3.83
C CYS A 5 4.80 -8.31 -3.66
N GLU A 6 5.88 -8.27 -4.45
CA GLU A 6 6.96 -7.28 -4.31
C GLU A 6 6.49 -5.84 -4.53
N THR A 7 5.59 -5.59 -5.49
CA THR A 7 5.02 -4.26 -5.71
C THR A 7 4.08 -3.85 -4.56
N GLY A 8 3.32 -4.79 -4.01
CA GLY A 8 2.44 -4.56 -2.86
C GLY A 8 3.24 -4.14 -1.63
N ASP A 9 4.29 -4.88 -1.32
CA ASP A 9 5.16 -4.62 -0.16
C ASP A 9 5.81 -3.24 -0.25
N ARG A 10 6.24 -2.83 -1.46
CA ARG A 10 6.80 -1.49 -1.71
C ARG A 10 5.77 -0.39 -1.50
N VAL A 11 4.56 -0.53 -2.04
CA VAL A 11 3.47 0.44 -1.86
C VAL A 11 3.14 0.58 -0.36
N VAL A 12 2.98 -0.54 0.35
CA VAL A 12 2.72 -0.55 1.79
C VAL A 12 3.87 0.13 2.56
N ALA A 13 5.12 -0.15 2.21
CA ALA A 13 6.29 0.47 2.85
C ALA A 13 6.28 2.01 2.74
N VAL A 14 5.86 2.58 1.61
CA VAL A 14 5.72 4.04 1.47
C VAL A 14 4.67 4.58 2.45
N VAL A 15 3.50 3.94 2.51
CA VAL A 15 2.39 4.37 3.38
C VAL A 15 2.76 4.28 4.86
N VAL A 16 3.50 3.24 5.26
CA VAL A 16 4.01 3.09 6.64
C VAL A 16 5.03 4.19 6.96
N SER A 17 5.90 4.52 6.01
CA SER A 17 6.97 5.50 6.22
C SER A 17 6.48 6.95 6.18
N SER A 18 5.36 7.21 5.49
CA SER A 18 4.79 8.54 5.32
C SER A 18 3.27 8.51 5.52
N PRO A 19 2.77 8.92 6.70
CA PRO A 19 1.34 9.11 6.92
C PRO A 19 0.81 10.17 5.95
N ASN A 20 -0.22 9.83 5.18
CA ASN A 20 -0.76 10.59 4.05
C ASN A 20 0.05 10.49 2.73
N ALA A 21 0.85 9.44 2.55
CA ALA A 21 1.48 9.14 1.26
C ALA A 21 0.48 9.21 0.11
N THR A 22 0.91 9.80 -1.00
CA THR A 22 0.17 9.90 -2.25
C THR A 22 0.67 8.88 -3.27
N LEU A 23 -0.04 8.76 -4.39
CA LEU A 23 0.43 7.98 -5.53
C LEU A 23 1.78 8.50 -6.07
N ASP A 24 1.95 9.82 -6.08
CA ASP A 24 3.18 10.47 -6.55
C ASP A 24 4.38 10.13 -5.66
N ASP A 25 4.17 10.01 -4.35
CA ASP A 25 5.23 9.59 -3.41
C ASP A 25 5.73 8.17 -3.70
N VAL A 26 4.83 7.26 -4.10
CA VAL A 26 5.20 5.90 -4.51
C VAL A 26 6.06 5.92 -5.78
N VAL A 27 5.69 6.71 -6.78
CA VAL A 27 6.49 6.85 -8.01
C VAL A 27 7.83 7.49 -7.73
N TYR A 28 7.86 8.51 -6.89
CA TYR A 28 9.09 9.19 -6.51
C TYR A 28 10.08 8.24 -5.83
N GLN A 29 9.59 7.39 -4.92
CA GLN A 29 10.43 6.45 -4.18
C GLN A 29 10.82 5.21 -5.00
N TYR A 30 9.98 4.79 -5.95
CA TYR A 30 10.20 3.62 -6.79
C TYR A 30 9.98 3.94 -8.28
N PRO A 31 10.95 4.62 -8.93
CA PRO A 31 10.81 5.08 -10.32
C PRO A 31 10.80 3.93 -11.34
N ASP A 32 11.17 2.72 -10.93
CA ASP A 32 11.06 1.48 -11.73
C ASP A 32 9.62 0.95 -11.83
N LEU A 33 8.71 1.43 -10.97
CA LEU A 33 7.30 1.07 -11.03
C LEU A 33 6.55 1.94 -12.04
N THR A 34 5.88 1.29 -12.98
CA THR A 34 4.98 1.97 -13.90
C THR A 34 3.68 2.36 -13.19
N TRP A 35 3.02 3.42 -13.69
CA TRP A 35 1.72 3.85 -13.17
C TRP A 35 0.67 2.73 -13.17
N ASN A 36 0.68 1.89 -14.21
CA ASN A 36 -0.21 0.72 -14.29
C ASN A 36 0.06 -0.28 -13.16
N HIS A 37 1.34 -0.56 -12.83
CA HIS A 37 1.66 -1.45 -11.72
C HIS A 37 1.18 -0.90 -10.37
N ILE A 38 1.31 0.40 -10.16
CA ILE A 38 0.91 1.07 -8.93
C ILE A 38 -0.62 1.05 -8.80
N VAL A 39 -1.34 1.48 -9.85
CA VAL A 39 -2.81 1.54 -9.85
C VAL A 39 -3.43 0.14 -9.66
N LEU A 40 -2.93 -0.88 -10.37
CA LEU A 40 -3.43 -2.26 -10.21
C LEU A 40 -3.16 -2.82 -8.82
N THR A 41 -2.00 -2.50 -8.24
CA THR A 41 -1.65 -2.93 -6.88
C THR A 41 -2.57 -2.29 -5.85
N ILE A 42 -2.80 -0.98 -5.94
CA ILE A 42 -3.68 -0.25 -5.02
C ILE A 42 -5.12 -0.72 -5.16
N ASP A 43 -5.62 -0.86 -6.39
CA ASP A 43 -6.96 -1.42 -6.66
C ASP A 43 -7.13 -2.81 -6.01
N ARG A 44 -6.13 -3.68 -6.10
CA ARG A 44 -6.14 -4.98 -5.41
C ARG A 44 -6.18 -4.83 -3.89
N LEU A 45 -5.27 -4.05 -3.31
CA LEU A 45 -5.18 -3.85 -1.85
C LEU A 45 -6.48 -3.23 -1.29
N THR A 46 -7.10 -2.31 -2.04
CA THR A 46 -8.39 -1.71 -1.66
C THR A 46 -9.53 -2.71 -1.76
N ARG A 47 -9.61 -3.52 -2.82
CA ARG A 47 -10.62 -4.59 -2.90
C ARG A 47 -10.48 -5.64 -1.80
N ASN A 48 -9.26 -5.91 -1.34
CA ASN A 48 -9.01 -6.81 -0.22
C ASN A 48 -9.30 -6.17 1.16
N GLY A 49 -9.56 -4.85 1.20
CA GLY A 49 -9.77 -4.11 2.44
C GLY A 49 -8.49 -3.87 3.24
N GLU A 50 -7.32 -4.01 2.63
CA GLU A 50 -5.99 -3.77 3.22
C GLU A 50 -5.60 -2.29 3.15
N MET A 51 -6.12 -1.56 2.16
CA MET A 51 -5.79 -0.15 1.91
C MET A 51 -7.03 0.67 1.57
N GLN A 52 -7.05 1.91 2.01
CA GLN A 52 -8.06 2.90 1.64
C GLN A 52 -7.41 4.03 0.85
N VAL A 53 -8.12 4.48 -0.19
CA VAL A 53 -7.76 5.66 -0.96
C VAL A 53 -8.70 6.79 -0.56
N ILE A 54 -8.14 7.87 -0.05
CA ILE A 54 -8.90 9.02 0.47
C ILE A 54 -8.65 10.21 -0.44
N ALA A 55 -9.70 10.74 -1.05
CA ALA A 55 -9.61 11.98 -1.82
C ALA A 55 -9.44 13.18 -0.86
N LYS A 56 -8.39 13.98 -1.03
CA LYS A 56 -8.15 15.22 -0.28
C LYS A 56 -8.62 16.45 -1.05
N SER A 57 -8.36 16.47 -2.35
CA SER A 57 -8.76 17.53 -3.28
C SER A 57 -8.83 16.94 -4.71
N PRO A 58 -9.38 17.66 -5.69
CA PRO A 58 -9.42 17.18 -7.07
C PRO A 58 -8.01 16.80 -7.57
N GLY A 59 -7.84 15.53 -7.93
CA GLY A 59 -6.57 14.99 -8.40
C GLY A 59 -5.57 14.58 -7.30
N VAL A 60 -5.87 14.82 -6.02
CA VAL A 60 -4.97 14.45 -4.90
C VAL A 60 -5.62 13.37 -4.04
N TYR A 61 -4.99 12.20 -4.03
CA TYR A 61 -5.44 11.03 -3.30
C TYR A 61 -4.34 10.56 -2.34
N THR A 62 -4.71 10.39 -1.09
CA THR A 62 -3.82 9.85 -0.05
C THR A 62 -4.17 8.40 0.23
N LEU A 63 -3.14 7.59 0.45
CA LEU A 63 -3.22 6.18 0.76
C LEU A 63 -3.15 6.00 2.29
N SER A 64 -4.00 5.15 2.83
CA SER A 64 -3.99 4.75 4.24
C SER A 64 -4.12 3.25 4.35
N LEU A 65 -3.37 2.63 5.25
CA LEU A 65 -3.60 1.22 5.60
C LEU A 65 -4.91 1.09 6.38
N SER A 66 -5.59 -0.02 6.17
CA SER A 66 -6.77 -0.41 6.94
C SER A 66 -6.34 -1.10 8.22
N GLU A 67 -7.08 -0.92 9.33
CA GLU A 67 -6.74 -1.49 10.64
C GLU A 67 -6.58 -3.03 10.62
N ARG A 68 -7.18 -3.72 9.64
CA ARG A 68 -7.01 -5.18 9.41
C ARG A 68 -5.57 -5.62 9.13
N VAL A 69 -4.72 -4.70 8.65
CA VAL A 69 -3.30 -5.00 8.37
C VAL A 69 -2.48 -5.12 9.66
N GLY A 70 -2.97 -4.57 10.79
CA GLY A 70 -2.35 -4.71 12.11
C GLY A 70 -2.47 -6.10 12.72
N ASP A 71 -3.47 -6.89 12.33
CA ASP A 71 -3.74 -8.21 12.93
C ASP A 71 -2.93 -9.33 12.27
N THR A 72 -2.53 -9.16 11.00
CA THR A 72 -1.83 -10.23 10.26
C THR A 72 -0.37 -10.39 10.71
N HIS A 73 0.26 -9.35 11.25
CA HIS A 73 1.60 -9.45 11.85
C HIS A 73 1.60 -9.93 13.32
N MET A 74 0.45 -9.94 14.02
CA MET A 74 0.35 -10.46 15.38
C MET A 74 -0.01 -11.95 15.45
N ALA A 75 -0.57 -12.52 14.37
CA ALA A 75 -0.89 -13.94 14.32
C ALA A 75 0.36 -14.86 14.26
N SER A 76 1.54 -14.34 13.93
CA SER A 76 2.78 -15.11 13.92
C SER A 76 3.55 -15.12 15.25
N GLU A 77 3.25 -14.23 16.21
CA GLU A 77 3.92 -14.23 17.54
C GLU A 77 3.18 -15.03 18.61
N LEU A 78 1.91 -15.41 18.39
CA LEU A 78 1.13 -16.19 19.36
C LEU A 78 1.16 -17.71 19.14
N ALA A 79 1.84 -18.20 18.10
CA ALA A 79 2.01 -19.63 17.83
C ALA A 79 3.30 -20.23 18.44
N VAL A 80 4.11 -19.43 19.16
CA VAL A 80 5.34 -19.87 19.85
C VAL A 80 5.30 -19.49 21.34
N ARG A 81 4.16 -19.70 22.00
CA ARG A 81 4.08 -19.74 23.46
C ARG A 81 3.22 -20.89 23.95
#